data_AF-A0A7G1G7Z2-F1
#
_entry.id   AF-A0A7G1G7Z2-F1
#
_cell.length_a   1.000
_cell.length_b   1.000
_cell.length_c   1.000
_cell.angle_alpha   90.00
_cell.angle_beta   90.00
_cell.angle_gamma   90.00
#
_symmetry.space_group_name_H-M   'P 1'
#
loop_
_entity.id
_entity.type
_entity.pdbx_description
1 polymer ?
#
loop_
_entity_poly.entity_id
_entity_poly.type
_entity_poly.pdbx_seq_one_letter_code
_entity_poly.pdbx_strand_id
1 'polypeptide(L)'
;MKNKVKKISKINSIIFFVIWIIIMLLGADKPPPKGFLIVVFILYIQSAILEIYSNFLIPKLINKEKNLFLKNTMYWSLFGSITWFILSIFPNLLFREKINIYFNLILFLVILIISIINSFIYYFFNKIIIKNNKNFI
;
A
#
# COMPACT_ATOMS: atom_id res chain seq x y z
N MET A 1 13.50 -5.41 -21.17
CA MET A 1 13.08 -5.69 -19.76
C MET A 1 12.58 -4.45 -19.02
N LYS A 2 13.36 -3.36 -18.97
CA LYS A 2 13.05 -2.11 -18.23
C LYS A 2 11.66 -1.51 -18.53
N ASN A 3 11.24 -1.45 -19.80
CA ASN A 3 9.93 -0.91 -20.19
C ASN A 3 8.75 -1.76 -19.69
N LYS A 4 8.90 -3.09 -19.65
CA LYS A 4 7.85 -3.98 -19.16
C LYS A 4 7.72 -3.89 -17.64
N VAL A 5 8.84 -3.81 -16.92
CA VAL A 5 8.86 -3.58 -15.47
C VAL A 5 8.13 -2.28 -15.14
N LYS A 6 8.50 -1.17 -15.80
CA LYS A 6 7.81 0.12 -15.63
C LYS A 6 6.30 0.01 -15.89
N LYS A 7 5.89 -0.71 -16.93
CA LYS A 7 4.47 -0.92 -17.25
C LYS A 7 3.73 -1.65 -16.12
N ILE A 8 4.29 -2.75 -15.60
CA ILE A 8 3.68 -3.50 -14.48
C ILE A 8 3.64 -2.62 -13.23
N SER A 9 4.73 -1.92 -12.90
CA SER A 9 4.79 -0.98 -11.78
C SER A 9 3.70 0.09 -11.86
N LYS A 10 3.48 0.65 -13.05
CA LYS A 10 2.43 1.65 -13.29
C LYS A 10 1.03 1.08 -13.07
N ILE A 11 0.77 -0.11 -13.60
CA ILE A 11 -0.50 -0.80 -13.44
C ILE A 11 -0.76 -1.09 -11.96
N ASN A 12 0.22 -1.60 -11.23
CA ASN A 12 0.12 -1.88 -9.80
C ASN A 12 -0.20 -0.62 -8.99
N SER A 13 0.48 0.48 -9.28
CA SER A 13 0.25 1.78 -8.63
C SER A 13 -1.17 2.29 -8.86
N ILE A 14 -1.65 2.24 -10.10
CA ILE A 14 -3.01 2.67 -10.46
C ILE A 14 -4.05 1.77 -9.78
N ILE A 15 -3.90 0.44 -9.86
CA ILE A 15 -4.83 -0.51 -9.22
C ILE A 15 -4.87 -0.28 -7.71
N PHE A 16 -3.71 -0.12 -7.07
CA PHE A 16 -3.62 0.17 -5.65
C PHE A 16 -4.38 1.45 -5.29
N PHE A 17 -4.11 2.54 -6.00
CA PHE A 17 -4.75 3.84 -5.77
C PHE A 17 -6.28 3.75 -5.92
N VAL A 18 -6.76 3.14 -7.01
CA VAL A 18 -8.19 3.02 -7.30
C VAL A 18 -8.90 2.15 -6.26
N ILE A 19 -8.35 0.97 -5.93
CA ILE A 19 -8.93 0.07 -4.94
C ILE A 19 -9.02 0.76 -3.57
N TRP A 20 -7.95 1.40 -3.12
CA TRP A 20 -7.93 2.06 -1.82
C TRP A 20 -8.83 3.28 -1.76
N ILE A 21 -8.96 4.05 -2.84
CA ILE A 21 -9.94 5.12 -2.91
C ILE A 21 -11.35 4.57 -2.74
N ILE A 22 -11.70 3.48 -3.44
CA ILE A 22 -13.03 2.87 -3.33
C ILE A 22 -13.28 2.40 -1.89
N ILE A 23 -12.33 1.70 -1.28
CA ILE A 23 -12.44 1.23 0.12
C ILE A 23 -12.63 2.41 1.08
N MET A 24 -11.83 3.47 0.93
CA MET A 24 -11.93 4.64 1.81
C MET A 24 -13.24 5.41 1.60
N LEU A 25 -13.74 5.51 0.37
CA LEU A 25 -15.05 6.11 0.08
C LEU A 25 -16.21 5.30 0.66
N LEU A 26 -16.11 3.97 0.66
CA LEU A 26 -17.12 3.09 1.28
C LEU A 26 -17.17 3.25 2.80
N GLY A 27 -16.03 3.57 3.42
CA GLY A 27 -15.92 3.81 4.87
C GLY A 27 -16.16 5.26 5.30
N ALA A 28 -16.27 6.22 4.37
CA ALA A 28 -16.43 7.63 4.68
C ALA A 28 -17.89 8.02 4.94
N ASP A 29 -18.09 8.99 5.83
CA ASP A 29 -19.38 9.67 6.00
C ASP A 29 -19.86 10.28 4.67
N LYS A 30 -21.17 10.43 4.49
CA LYS A 30 -21.77 11.04 3.29
C LYS A 30 -22.42 12.39 3.63
N PRO A 31 -22.00 13.51 3.02
CA PRO A 31 -20.86 13.65 2.12
C PRO A 31 -19.49 13.51 2.84
N PRO A 32 -18.41 13.11 2.13
CA PRO A 32 -17.10 12.96 2.75
C PRO A 32 -16.65 14.27 3.40
N PRO A 33 -16.08 14.23 4.62
CA PRO A 33 -15.57 15.43 5.27
C PRO A 33 -14.42 16.03 4.47
N LYS A 34 -14.18 17.34 4.62
CA LYS A 34 -13.08 18.04 3.89
C LYS A 34 -11.70 17.40 4.14
N GLY A 35 -11.49 16.79 5.31
CA GLY A 35 -10.27 16.04 5.65
C GLY A 35 -10.03 14.81 4.77
N PHE A 36 -11.05 14.29 4.08
CA PHE A 36 -10.92 13.16 3.16
C PHE A 36 -9.97 13.45 1.98
N LEU A 37 -9.87 14.70 1.53
CA LEU A 37 -8.92 15.08 0.47
C LEU A 37 -7.46 14.81 0.87
N ILE A 38 -7.14 14.93 2.17
CA ILE A 38 -5.81 14.62 2.69
C ILE A 38 -5.55 13.12 2.61
N VAL A 39 -6.57 12.28 2.90
CA VAL A 39 -6.48 10.83 2.72
C VAL A 39 -6.21 10.47 1.26
N VAL A 40 -6.93 11.10 0.32
CA VAL A 40 -6.71 10.91 -1.13
C VAL A 40 -5.29 11.33 -1.52
N PHE A 41 -4.79 12.44 -0.99
CA PHE A 41 -3.42 12.91 -1.24
C PHE A 41 -2.37 11.95 -0.68
N ILE A 42 -2.57 11.41 0.54
CA ILE A 42 -1.71 10.37 1.11
C ILE A 42 -1.73 9.13 0.22
N LEU A 43 -2.90 8.65 -0.19
CA LEU A 43 -3.02 7.51 -1.11
C LEU A 43 -2.30 7.76 -2.43
N TYR A 44 -2.35 8.98 -2.96
CA TYR A 44 -1.61 9.35 -4.17
C TYR A 44 -0.10 9.24 -3.97
N ILE A 45 0.44 9.82 -2.89
CA ILE A 45 1.87 9.69 -2.54
C ILE A 45 2.24 8.22 -2.36
N GLN A 46 1.41 7.46 -1.64
CA GLN A 46 1.64 6.04 -1.40
C GLN A 46 1.69 5.25 -2.70
N SER A 47 0.79 5.55 -3.65
CA SER A 47 0.77 4.91 -4.97
C SER A 47 2.05 5.20 -5.77
N ALA A 48 2.60 6.42 -5.67
CA ALA A 48 3.85 6.79 -6.31
C ALA A 48 5.04 6.06 -5.67
N ILE A 49 5.10 5.99 -4.33
CA ILE A 49 6.12 5.22 -3.61
C ILE A 49 6.03 3.74 -3.99
N LEU A 50 4.82 3.19 -4.10
CA LEU A 50 4.61 1.82 -4.55
C LEU A 50 5.12 1.61 -5.98
N GLU A 51 4.91 2.55 -6.90
CA GLU A 51 5.46 2.46 -8.27
C GLU A 51 6.99 2.37 -8.25
N ILE A 52 7.64 3.21 -7.44
CA ILE A 52 9.11 3.18 -7.26
C ILE A 52 9.53 1.83 -6.68
N TYR A 53 8.89 1.37 -5.61
CA TYR A 53 9.17 0.08 -4.99
C TYR A 53 9.00 -1.09 -5.97
N SER A 54 7.95 -1.07 -6.79
CA SER A 54 7.66 -2.08 -7.80
C SER A 54 8.78 -2.22 -8.82
N ASN A 55 9.38 -1.10 -9.23
CA ASN A 55 10.53 -1.09 -10.13
C ASN A 55 11.75 -1.81 -9.52
N PHE A 56 11.84 -1.92 -8.20
CA PHE A 56 12.86 -2.72 -7.50
C PHE A 56 12.41 -4.16 -7.22
N LEU A 57 11.14 -4.39 -6.85
CA LEU A 57 10.64 -5.72 -6.49
C LEU A 57 10.55 -6.65 -7.71
N ILE A 58 10.03 -6.16 -8.84
CA ILE A 58 9.75 -6.98 -10.03
C ILE A 58 11.03 -7.61 -10.62
N PRO A 59 12.14 -6.87 -10.83
CA PRO A 59 13.41 -7.49 -11.26
C PRO A 59 13.89 -8.59 -10.31
N LYS A 60 13.75 -8.38 -8.99
CA LYS A 60 14.15 -9.37 -7.98
C LYS A 60 13.28 -10.61 -7.99
N LEU A 61 11.98 -10.44 -8.27
CA LEU A 61 11.04 -11.55 -8.47
C LEU A 61 11.43 -12.39 -9.70
N ILE A 62 11.77 -11.73 -10.81
CA ILE A 62 12.24 -12.40 -12.04
C ILE A 62 13.52 -13.23 -11.74
N ASN A 63 14.47 -12.63 -11.02
CA ASN A 63 15.73 -13.27 -10.65
C ASN A 63 15.62 -14.27 -9.49
N LYS A 64 14.41 -14.51 -8.96
CA LYS A 64 14.14 -15.44 -7.84
C LYS A 64 15.04 -15.20 -6.62
N GLU A 65 15.26 -13.94 -6.25
CA GLU A 65 16.10 -13.58 -5.10
C GLU A 65 15.60 -14.28 -3.81
N LYS A 66 16.54 -14.82 -3.02
CA LYS A 66 16.22 -15.48 -1.74
C LYS A 66 15.59 -14.49 -0.75
N ASN A 67 14.64 -14.97 0.05
CA ASN A 67 13.96 -14.23 1.10
C ASN A 67 13.22 -12.96 0.62
N LEU A 68 12.91 -12.86 -0.68
CA LEU A 68 12.25 -11.68 -1.24
C LEU A 68 10.85 -11.44 -0.65
N PHE A 69 10.13 -12.52 -0.33
CA PHE A 69 8.84 -12.43 0.35
C PHE A 69 8.97 -11.76 1.72
N LEU A 70 9.95 -12.17 2.53
CA LEU A 70 10.21 -11.58 3.84
C LEU A 70 10.56 -10.10 3.72
N LYS A 71 11.44 -9.74 2.76
CA LYS A 71 11.80 -8.34 2.47
C LYS A 71 10.58 -7.52 2.05
N ASN A 72 9.67 -8.09 1.25
CA ASN A 72 8.41 -7.46 0.86
C ASN A 72 7.51 -7.22 2.07
N THR A 73 7.32 -8.23 2.91
CA THR A 73 6.52 -8.08 4.14
C THR A 73 7.09 -7.05 5.08
N MET A 74 8.41 -7.02 5.30
CA MET A 74 9.05 -5.98 6.11
C MET A 74 8.82 -4.58 5.53
N TYR A 75 8.93 -4.42 4.21
CA TYR A 75 8.68 -3.14 3.55
C TYR A 75 7.23 -2.66 3.74
N TRP A 76 6.26 -3.55 3.51
CA TRP A 76 4.85 -3.24 3.71
C TRP A 76 4.51 -2.93 5.17
N SER A 77 5.04 -3.70 6.13
CA SER A 77 4.85 -3.42 7.56
C SER A 77 5.44 -2.07 7.97
N LEU A 78 6.64 -1.74 7.50
CA LEU A 78 7.26 -0.43 7.75
C LEU A 78 6.42 0.70 7.15
N PHE A 79 5.95 0.51 5.93
CA PHE A 79 5.11 1.47 5.23
C PHE A 79 3.77 1.71 5.95
N GLY A 80 3.12 0.65 6.41
CA GLY A 80 1.91 0.72 7.25
C GLY A 80 2.16 1.47 8.56
N SER A 81 3.25 1.16 9.26
CA SER A 81 3.63 1.83 10.50
C SER A 81 3.88 3.33 10.31
N ILE A 82 4.62 3.71 9.28
CA ILE A 82 4.89 5.12 8.96
C ILE A 82 3.59 5.84 8.62
N THR A 83 2.74 5.22 7.81
CA THR A 83 1.42 5.78 7.45
C THR A 83 0.59 6.04 8.69
N TRP A 84 0.50 5.06 9.59
CA TRP A 84 -0.24 5.24 10.83
C TRP A 84 0.37 6.32 11.71
N PHE A 85 1.69 6.35 11.85
CA PHE A 85 2.38 7.37 12.63
C PHE A 85 2.03 8.79 12.13
N ILE A 86 2.08 9.01 10.81
CA ILE A 86 1.68 10.28 10.18
C ILE A 86 0.22 10.62 10.51
N LEU A 87 -0.71 9.66 10.35
CA LEU A 87 -2.12 9.89 10.64
C LEU A 87 -2.38 10.16 12.13
N SER A 88 -1.62 9.52 13.02
CA SER A 88 -1.75 9.67 14.47
C SER A 88 -1.28 11.03 15.01
N ILE A 89 -0.39 11.72 14.28
CA ILE A 89 0.01 13.11 14.62
C ILE A 89 -1.12 14.09 14.35
N PHE A 90 -2.02 13.76 13.42
CA PHE A 90 -3.13 14.62 13.02
C PHE A 90 -4.50 13.94 13.27
N PRO A 91 -4.81 13.56 14.54
CA PRO A 91 -6.00 12.77 14.85
C PRO A 91 -7.29 13.51 14.48
N ASN A 92 -7.30 14.84 14.63
CA ASN A 92 -8.43 15.71 14.31
C ASN A 92 -8.79 15.75 12.81
N LEU A 93 -7.92 15.25 11.92
CA LEU A 93 -8.19 15.17 10.48
C LEU A 93 -9.08 13.99 10.11
N LEU A 94 -9.03 12.91 10.91
CA LEU A 94 -9.77 11.67 10.66
C LEU A 94 -10.89 11.44 11.67
N PHE A 95 -10.68 11.86 12.92
CA PHE A 95 -11.59 11.60 14.03
C PHE A 95 -12.03 12.93 14.63
N ARG A 96 -13.34 13.07 14.90
CA ARG A 96 -13.90 14.27 15.56
C ARG A 96 -13.56 14.34 17.06
N GLU A 97 -13.23 13.20 17.67
CA GLU A 97 -13.01 13.08 19.10
C GLU A 97 -11.54 12.82 19.45
N LYS A 98 -11.17 13.17 20.68
CA LYS A 98 -9.83 12.84 21.22
C LYS A 98 -9.65 11.33 21.25
N ILE A 99 -8.70 10.84 20.48
CA ILE A 99 -8.31 9.44 20.46
C ILE A 99 -7.53 9.11 21.74
N ASN A 100 -8.03 8.15 22.53
CA ASN A 100 -7.28 7.59 23.65
C ASN A 100 -6.13 6.70 23.14
N ILE A 101 -5.04 6.59 23.91
CA ILE A 101 -3.85 5.79 23.60
C ILE A 101 -4.19 4.33 23.24
N TYR A 102 -5.16 3.72 23.94
CA TYR A 102 -5.60 2.35 23.67
C TYR A 102 -6.25 2.21 22.30
N PHE A 103 -7.12 3.16 21.92
CA PHE A 103 -7.75 3.17 20.61
C PHE A 103 -6.71 3.42 19.50
N ASN A 104 -5.74 4.29 19.76
CA ASN A 104 -4.61 4.54 18.85
C ASN A 104 -3.80 3.25 18.60
N LEU A 105 -3.55 2.46 19.65
CA LEU A 105 -2.81 1.20 19.57
C LEU A 105 -3.60 0.11 18.82
N ILE A 106 -4.92 0.04 19.02
CA ILE A 106 -5.78 -0.88 18.27
C ILE A 106 -5.73 -0.55 16.77
N LEU A 107 -5.88 0.72 16.40
CA LEU A 107 -5.84 1.13 14.99
C LEU A 107 -4.46 0.90 14.35
N PHE A 108 -3.37 1.08 15.10
CA PHE A 108 -2.03 0.70 14.66
C PHE A 108 -1.96 -0.79 14.29
N LEU A 109 -2.45 -1.67 15.18
CA LEU A 109 -2.45 -3.12 14.95
C LEU A 109 -3.32 -3.50 13.74
N VAL A 110 -4.48 -2.86 13.57
CA VAL A 110 -5.34 -3.05 12.39
C VAL A 110 -4.59 -2.70 11.11
N ILE A 111 -3.91 -1.56 11.06
CA ILE A 111 -3.14 -1.13 9.89
C ILE A 111 -1.95 -2.07 9.63
N LEU A 112 -1.29 -2.56 10.67
CA LEU A 112 -0.23 -3.57 10.50
C LEU A 112 -0.77 -4.85 9.87
N ILE A 113 -1.91 -5.36 10.35
CA ILE A 113 -2.54 -6.56 9.78
C ILE A 113 -2.92 -6.33 8.31
N ILE A 114 -3.55 -5.20 7.99
CA ILE A 114 -3.88 -4.81 6.62
C ILE A 114 -2.63 -4.73 5.75
N SER A 115 -1.53 -4.17 6.28
CA SER A 115 -0.27 -4.05 5.55
C SER A 115 0.36 -5.41 5.26
N ILE A 116 0.26 -6.35 6.20
CA ILE A 116 0.69 -7.74 5.98
C ILE A 116 -0.20 -8.39 4.91
N ILE A 117 -1.53 -8.27 4.99
CA ILE A 117 -2.44 -8.80 3.96
C ILE A 117 -2.09 -8.24 2.57
N ASN A 118 -1.87 -6.93 2.49
CA ASN A 118 -1.44 -6.27 1.26
C ASN A 118 -0.09 -6.83 0.76
N SER A 119 0.88 -7.09 1.65
CA SER A 119 2.15 -7.75 1.28
C SER A 119 1.91 -9.07 0.57
N PHE A 120 1.06 -9.92 1.15
CA PHE A 120 0.72 -11.23 0.57
C PHE A 120 0.09 -11.06 -0.81
N ILE A 121 -0.99 -10.29 -0.91
CA ILE A 121 -1.71 -10.06 -2.16
C ILE A 121 -0.75 -9.50 -3.21
N TYR A 122 0.03 -8.48 -2.86
CA TYR A 122 0.94 -7.79 -3.76
C TYR A 122 2.02 -8.71 -4.31
N TYR A 123 2.64 -9.50 -3.44
CA TYR A 123 3.71 -10.42 -3.83
C TYR A 123 3.18 -11.51 -4.76
N PHE A 124 2.08 -12.17 -4.39
CA PHE A 124 1.52 -13.26 -5.18
C PHE A 124 0.94 -12.79 -6.51
N PHE A 125 0.27 -11.63 -6.53
CA PHE A 125 -0.23 -11.02 -7.76
C PHE A 125 0.90 -10.78 -8.77
N ASN A 126 2.00 -10.16 -8.33
CA ASN A 126 3.16 -9.92 -9.20
C ASN A 126 3.84 -11.23 -9.63
N LYS A 127 3.93 -12.22 -8.73
CA LYS A 127 4.46 -13.54 -9.06
C LYS A 127 3.65 -14.23 -10.16
N ILE A 128 2.32 -14.14 -10.11
CA ILE A 128 1.41 -14.69 -11.12
C ILE A 128 1.59 -13.95 -12.46
N ILE A 129 1.64 -12.62 -12.46
CA ILE A 129 1.86 -11.81 -13.68
C ILE A 129 3.16 -12.18 -14.38
N ILE A 130 4.25 -12.35 -13.61
CA ILE A 130 5.55 -12.73 -14.15
C ILE A 130 5.50 -14.15 -14.72
N LYS A 131 4.91 -15.11 -13.99
CA LYS A 131 4.78 -16.51 -14.44
C LYS A 131 4.00 -16.64 -15.75
N ASN A 132 2.93 -15.86 -15.93
CA ASN A 132 2.08 -15.93 -17.12
C ASN A 132 2.65 -15.18 -18.33
N ASN A 133 3.59 -14.26 -18.14
CA ASN A 133 4.28 -13.61 -19.24
C ASN A 133 5.53 -14.40 -19.64
N LYS A 134 5.39 -15.28 -20.64
CA LYS A 134 6.49 -16.07 -21.25
C LYS A 134 7.71 -15.25 -21.68
N ASN A 135 7.55 -13.94 -21.88
CA ASN A 135 8.60 -13.05 -22.39
C ASN A 135 9.44 -12.35 -21.29
N PHE A 136 9.42 -12.84 -20.05
CA PHE A 136 10.32 -12.43 -18.95
C PHE A 136 11.31 -13.51 -18.53
N ILE A 137 11.10 -14.75 -18.99
CA ILE A 137 11.98 -15.91 -18.85
C ILE A 137 12.79 -16.01 -20.15
#